data_AF-A0A9P7HEB7-F1
#
_entry.id   AF-A0A9P7HEB7-F1
#
_cell.length_a   1.000
_cell.length_b   1.000
_cell.length_c   1.000
_cell.angle_alpha   90.00
_cell.angle_beta   90.00
_cell.angle_gamma   90.00
#
_symmetry.space_group_name_H-M   'P 1'
#
loop_
_entity.id
_entity.type
_entity.pdbx_description
1 polymer ?
#
loop_
_entity_poly.entity_id
_entity_poly.type
_entity_poly.pdbx_seq_one_letter_code
_entity_poly.pdbx_strand_id
1 'polypeptide(L)'
;MALPPKFAGQKLQFAQPSASDSGVAHTTHTLEFYLDYCCPFSAKIFRTLNSEVIPAIKANPAWASSLTFIFRQQVQPWHPSSTLMHEAGLAVLRLAPERFWQFSGVLFDEQKDFFDVSVVNETRNDTYRRLAKVAAKTGVDEDKVYELLVIPDKAGEDGALNAGNQVTNDLKVVTKMNRLIGVHVTPTAVFDGVVQDVSSGWTKDQWVEWLQKNQAQLRCYAKPALPPKKPVKIEDELKRQARAASKESKEFELPEKLIIYHGGTGRITFMAMLKITTLFLGAFFCFIVTPSYIKADKPEWVTASVVLCGIVPIIFVAYITSPFVTHIHVHLPPYARTSRPILERFVKTLPPSTPLTLTTMSAISKPRYSSIQAGDLSPVRRRFGLINYVRNTKEENAKRSWYMFRAVGKFYIQDKKPVTRVRYQKKTDKVDGWIWDAIKERVDKRALKSASAYKNDASF
;
A
#
# COMPACT_ATOMS: atom_id res chain seq x y z
N MET A 1 -12.23 16.12 0.49
CA MET A 1 -13.26 15.06 0.34
C MET A 1 -14.55 15.46 1.04
N ALA A 2 -15.70 14.94 0.61
CA ALA A 2 -16.98 15.32 1.19
C ALA A 2 -17.13 14.79 2.64
N LEU A 3 -17.61 15.65 3.53
CA LEU A 3 -18.04 15.33 4.89
C LEU A 3 -19.41 15.99 5.09
N PRO A 4 -20.47 15.22 5.35
CA PRO A 4 -21.79 15.78 5.63
C PRO A 4 -21.75 16.80 6.78
N PRO A 5 -22.53 17.91 6.71
CA PRO A 5 -22.52 18.94 7.75
C PRO A 5 -22.76 18.42 9.17
N LYS A 6 -23.64 17.43 9.33
CA LYS A 6 -23.91 16.77 10.62
C LYS A 6 -22.70 16.05 11.25
N PHE A 7 -21.63 15.84 10.49
CA PHE A 7 -20.38 15.25 10.95
C PHE A 7 -19.23 16.25 11.01
N ALA A 8 -19.51 17.55 10.92
CA ALA A 8 -18.49 18.60 10.83
C ALA A 8 -17.46 18.57 11.97
N GLY A 9 -17.84 18.12 13.17
CA GLY A 9 -16.91 17.95 14.31
C GLY A 9 -15.76 16.96 14.05
N GLN A 10 -15.88 16.07 13.07
CA GLN A 10 -14.78 15.20 12.62
C GLN A 10 -13.67 15.97 11.91
N LYS A 11 -13.97 17.16 11.37
CA LYS A 11 -13.03 18.04 10.68
C LYS A 11 -12.33 18.96 11.70
N LEU A 12 -11.01 18.90 11.77
CA LEU A 12 -10.20 19.81 12.57
C LEU A 12 -9.51 20.83 11.66
N GLN A 13 -9.98 22.07 11.75
CA GLN A 13 -9.34 23.23 11.12
C GLN A 13 -8.34 23.85 12.09
N PHE A 14 -7.18 24.26 11.57
CA PHE A 14 -6.09 24.81 12.38
C PHE A 14 -6.05 26.35 12.35
N ALA A 15 -6.62 26.97 11.32
CA ALA A 15 -6.80 28.41 11.20
C ALA A 15 -8.15 28.73 10.55
N GLN A 16 -8.65 29.94 10.81
CA GLN A 16 -9.81 30.44 10.11
C GLN A 16 -9.46 30.78 8.65
N PRO A 17 -10.34 30.47 7.69
CA PRO A 17 -10.14 30.86 6.31
C PRO A 17 -10.10 32.38 6.21
N SER A 18 -9.12 32.91 5.47
CA SER A 18 -9.09 34.34 5.15
C SER A 18 -10.29 34.70 4.28
N ALA A 19 -11.01 35.77 4.62
CA ALA A 19 -12.06 36.31 3.76
C ALA A 19 -11.48 36.57 2.35
N SER A 20 -12.23 36.17 1.33
CA SER A 20 -11.85 36.37 -0.07
C SER A 20 -13.06 36.90 -0.81
N ASP A 21 -12.86 38.00 -1.53
CA ASP A 21 -13.87 38.57 -2.45
C ASP A 21 -13.94 37.80 -3.78
N SER A 22 -13.18 36.71 -3.91
CA SER A 22 -13.23 35.85 -5.10
C SER A 22 -14.43 34.91 -5.04
N GLY A 23 -15.06 34.65 -6.19
CA GLY A 23 -16.10 33.61 -6.32
C GLY A 23 -15.59 32.17 -6.12
N VAL A 24 -14.29 31.98 -5.85
CA VAL A 24 -13.69 30.68 -5.55
C VAL A 24 -13.67 30.50 -4.03
N ALA A 25 -14.40 29.51 -3.54
CA ALA A 25 -14.41 29.19 -2.12
C ALA A 25 -13.01 28.86 -1.61
N HIS A 26 -12.67 29.32 -0.41
CA HIS A 26 -11.42 28.92 0.24
C HIS A 26 -11.39 27.40 0.43
N THR A 27 -10.33 26.77 -0.07
CA THR A 27 -10.10 25.33 0.07
C THR A 27 -8.80 25.05 0.81
N THR A 28 -8.82 23.96 1.56
CA THR A 28 -7.66 23.42 2.27
C THR A 28 -7.39 22.02 1.78
N HIS A 29 -6.12 21.61 1.79
CA HIS A 29 -5.74 20.22 1.68
C HIS A 29 -6.32 19.42 2.83
N THR A 30 -6.72 18.19 2.53
CA THR A 30 -7.38 17.31 3.51
C THR A 30 -6.49 16.12 3.78
N LEU A 31 -6.10 15.94 5.04
CA LEU A 31 -5.48 14.70 5.53
C LEU A 31 -6.49 13.96 6.42
N GLU A 32 -7.00 12.84 5.92
CA GLU A 32 -8.02 12.04 6.58
C GLU A 32 -7.38 10.84 7.27
N PHE A 33 -7.77 10.57 8.50
CA PHE A 33 -7.32 9.44 9.29
C PHE A 33 -8.48 8.50 9.56
N TYR A 34 -8.42 7.30 8.98
CA TYR A 34 -9.37 6.23 9.23
C TYR A 34 -8.92 5.47 10.47
N LEU A 35 -9.63 5.69 11.57
CA LEU A 35 -9.27 5.24 12.90
C LEU A 35 -10.40 4.43 13.52
N ASP A 36 -10.02 3.35 14.19
CA ASP A 36 -10.91 2.52 14.99
C ASP A 36 -10.63 2.76 16.47
N TYR A 37 -11.66 3.09 17.25
CA TYR A 37 -11.51 3.33 18.69
C TYR A 37 -11.03 2.10 19.47
N CYS A 38 -11.23 0.88 18.98
CA CYS A 38 -10.76 -0.35 19.63
C CYS A 38 -9.39 -0.83 19.09
N CYS A 39 -8.79 -0.15 18.11
CA CYS A 39 -7.50 -0.53 17.56
C CYS A 39 -6.33 0.12 18.31
N PRO A 40 -5.37 -0.64 18.86
CA PRO A 40 -4.22 -0.07 19.59
C PRO A 40 -3.31 0.78 18.70
N PHE A 41 -3.19 0.46 17.41
CA PHE A 41 -2.42 1.27 16.46
C PHE A 41 -3.11 2.60 16.11
N SER A 42 -4.45 2.63 16.14
CA SER A 42 -5.22 3.87 15.97
C SER A 42 -5.05 4.79 17.19
N ALA A 43 -5.03 4.23 18.40
CA ALA A 43 -4.70 5.00 19.60
C ALA A 43 -3.27 5.56 19.54
N LYS A 44 -2.30 4.74 19.11
CA LYS A 44 -0.90 5.15 18.99
C LYS A 44 -0.72 6.35 18.05
N ILE A 45 -1.25 6.26 16.82
CA ILE A 45 -1.14 7.37 15.86
C ILE A 45 -1.90 8.61 16.36
N PHE A 46 -3.10 8.44 16.94
CA PHE A 46 -3.90 9.56 17.41
C PHE A 46 -3.19 10.32 18.53
N ARG A 47 -2.57 9.62 19.48
CA ARG A 47 -1.78 10.25 20.55
C ARG A 47 -0.67 11.13 19.99
N THR A 48 0.19 10.59 19.12
CA THR A 48 1.26 11.38 18.49
C THR A 48 0.71 12.57 17.70
N LEU A 49 -0.38 12.36 16.95
CA LEU A 49 -1.01 13.45 16.22
C LEU A 49 -1.49 14.56 17.17
N ASN A 50 -2.16 14.19 18.27
CA ASN A 50 -2.76 15.13 19.21
C ASN A 50 -1.73 15.85 20.08
N SER A 51 -0.71 15.14 20.60
CA SER A 51 0.28 15.69 21.53
C SER A 51 1.41 16.44 20.84
N GLU A 52 1.78 16.07 19.61
CA GLU A 52 3.01 16.56 18.98
C GLU A 52 2.79 17.20 17.61
N VAL A 53 2.02 16.55 16.72
CA VAL A 53 1.90 17.00 15.32
C VAL A 53 0.92 18.15 15.16
N ILE A 54 -0.25 18.08 15.79
CA ILE A 54 -1.26 19.15 15.76
C ILE A 54 -0.67 20.46 16.34
N PRO A 55 0.02 20.46 17.50
CA PRO A 55 0.74 21.64 17.97
C PRO A 55 1.77 22.17 16.98
N ALA A 56 2.56 21.29 16.34
CA ALA A 56 3.54 21.69 15.34
C ALA A 56 2.89 22.33 14.08
N ILE A 57 1.73 21.82 13.66
CA ILE A 57 0.93 22.40 12.56
C ILE A 57 0.41 23.79 12.95
N LYS A 58 -0.17 23.93 14.15
CA LYS A 58 -0.67 25.21 14.65
C LYS A 58 0.44 26.26 14.77
N ALA A 59 1.65 25.85 15.16
CA ALA A 59 2.82 26.73 15.26
C ALA A 59 3.38 27.18 13.89
N ASN A 60 2.96 26.55 12.78
CA ASN A 60 3.38 26.91 11.43
C ASN A 60 2.22 27.54 10.65
N PRO A 61 2.17 28.88 10.48
CA PRO A 61 1.06 29.57 9.82
C PRO A 61 0.77 29.09 8.40
N ALA A 62 1.80 28.63 7.68
CA ALA A 62 1.64 28.11 6.32
C ALA A 62 0.87 26.79 6.31
N TRP A 63 1.12 25.90 7.26
CA TRP A 63 0.35 24.65 7.39
C TRP A 63 -1.02 24.90 7.99
N ALA A 64 -1.10 25.71 9.05
CA ALA A 64 -2.36 25.97 9.74
C ALA A 64 -3.45 26.53 8.81
N SER A 65 -3.07 27.37 7.84
CA SER A 65 -4.00 27.98 6.87
C SER A 65 -4.29 27.14 5.62
N SER A 66 -3.53 26.07 5.37
CA SER A 66 -3.65 25.28 4.13
C SER A 66 -4.08 23.84 4.35
N LEU A 67 -4.02 23.34 5.58
CA LEU A 67 -4.27 21.94 5.92
C LEU A 67 -5.48 21.81 6.83
N THR A 68 -6.20 20.70 6.70
CA THR A 68 -7.25 20.28 7.61
C THR A 68 -7.17 18.79 7.84
N PHE A 69 -7.37 18.37 9.09
CA PHE A 69 -7.51 16.96 9.42
C PHE A 69 -8.96 16.53 9.44
N ILE A 70 -9.23 15.27 9.04
CA ILE A 70 -10.54 14.65 9.24
C ILE A 70 -10.36 13.31 9.93
N PHE A 71 -11.03 13.13 11.06
CA PHE A 71 -11.16 11.82 11.70
C PHE A 71 -12.27 11.03 11.00
N ARG A 72 -11.94 9.89 10.40
CA ARG A 72 -12.91 8.97 9.80
C ARG A 72 -13.09 7.77 10.74
N GLN A 73 -14.28 7.66 11.31
CA GLN A 73 -14.65 6.55 12.17
C GLN A 73 -14.72 5.24 11.39
N GLN A 74 -13.72 4.36 11.54
CA GLN A 74 -13.58 3.10 10.80
C GLN A 74 -13.76 1.91 11.74
N VAL A 75 -15.00 1.44 11.87
CA VAL A 75 -15.34 0.26 12.69
C VAL A 75 -14.68 -0.99 12.11
N GLN A 76 -13.93 -1.75 12.93
CA GLN A 76 -13.43 -3.06 12.55
C GLN A 76 -14.29 -4.18 13.14
N PRO A 77 -14.89 -5.06 12.31
CA PRO A 77 -15.83 -6.08 12.80
C PRO A 77 -15.24 -7.13 13.75
N TRP A 78 -13.92 -7.31 13.76
CA TRP A 78 -13.22 -8.23 14.67
C TRP A 78 -12.92 -7.61 16.04
N HIS A 79 -13.28 -6.35 16.27
CA HIS A 79 -13.32 -5.71 17.58
C HIS A 79 -14.79 -5.53 17.99
N PRO A 80 -15.42 -6.49 18.69
CA PRO A 80 -16.87 -6.49 18.92
C PRO A 80 -17.41 -5.21 19.58
N SER A 81 -16.64 -4.60 20.49
CA SER A 81 -17.00 -3.35 21.18
C SER A 81 -16.80 -2.08 20.35
N SER A 82 -16.05 -2.15 19.24
CA SER A 82 -15.73 -0.99 18.38
C SER A 82 -16.98 -0.26 17.92
N THR A 83 -18.03 -0.98 17.53
CA THR A 83 -19.32 -0.39 17.14
C THR A 83 -19.88 0.52 18.24
N LEU A 84 -19.85 0.06 19.50
CA LEU A 84 -20.39 0.81 20.64
C LEU A 84 -19.58 2.09 20.88
N MET A 85 -18.24 1.97 20.83
CA MET A 85 -17.31 3.09 20.97
C MET A 85 -17.53 4.16 19.88
N HIS A 86 -17.76 3.73 18.64
CA HIS A 86 -18.05 4.63 17.53
C HIS A 86 -19.42 5.30 17.62
N GLU A 87 -20.44 4.59 18.08
CA GLU A 87 -21.76 5.19 18.36
C GLU A 87 -21.66 6.26 19.45
N ALA A 88 -20.85 6.07 20.50
CA ALA A 88 -20.59 7.12 21.49
C ALA A 88 -19.94 8.37 20.86
N GLY A 89 -18.98 8.20 19.94
CA GLY A 89 -18.42 9.31 19.18
C GLY A 89 -19.44 10.03 18.31
N LEU A 90 -20.42 9.31 17.75
CA LEU A 90 -21.52 9.90 16.99
C LEU A 90 -22.54 10.62 17.88
N ALA A 91 -22.80 10.12 19.09
CA ALA A 91 -23.63 10.80 20.08
C ALA A 91 -23.01 12.14 20.51
N VAL A 92 -21.69 12.16 20.77
CA VAL A 92 -20.95 13.40 21.02
C VAL A 92 -21.02 14.36 19.83
N LEU A 93 -20.93 13.87 18.59
CA LEU A 93 -21.09 14.73 17.41
C LEU A 93 -22.47 15.39 17.31
N ARG A 94 -23.53 14.72 17.76
CA ARG A 94 -24.88 15.31 17.78
C ARG A 94 -25.04 16.37 18.86
N LEU A 95 -24.47 16.15 20.04
CA LEU A 95 -24.67 17.01 21.20
C LEU A 95 -23.68 18.18 21.26
N ALA A 96 -22.42 17.93 20.94
CA ALA A 96 -21.31 18.86 21.11
C ALA A 96 -20.19 18.58 20.07
N PRO A 97 -20.41 18.88 18.77
CA PRO A 97 -19.47 18.56 17.70
C PRO A 97 -18.07 19.13 17.90
N GLU A 98 -17.94 20.28 18.58
CA GLU A 98 -16.68 20.91 18.95
C GLU A 98 -15.86 20.10 19.97
N ARG A 99 -16.51 19.20 20.73
CA ARG A 99 -15.87 18.32 21.72
C ARG A 99 -15.40 16.99 21.13
N PHE A 100 -15.74 16.67 19.89
CA PHE A 100 -15.47 15.36 19.29
C PHE A 100 -13.98 14.94 19.34
N TRP A 101 -13.05 15.84 19.03
CA TRP A 101 -11.61 15.54 19.08
C TRP A 101 -11.10 15.36 20.51
N GLN A 102 -11.61 16.16 21.46
CA GLN A 102 -11.30 16.01 22.88
C GLN A 102 -11.82 14.65 23.38
N PHE A 103 -13.07 14.30 23.07
CA PHE A 103 -13.67 13.01 23.39
C PHE A 103 -12.89 11.84 22.82
N SER A 104 -12.48 11.94 21.55
CA SER A 104 -11.68 10.91 20.89
C SER A 104 -10.37 10.65 21.62
N GLY A 105 -9.72 11.70 22.14
CA GLY A 105 -8.52 11.57 22.98
C GLY A 105 -8.81 10.82 24.27
N VAL A 106 -9.81 11.25 25.04
CA VAL A 106 -10.19 10.60 26.31
C VAL A 106 -10.58 9.13 26.09
N LEU A 107 -11.36 8.84 25.04
CA LEU A 107 -11.77 7.47 24.72
C LEU A 107 -10.56 6.60 24.31
N PHE A 108 -9.57 7.14 23.60
CA PHE A 108 -8.34 6.42 23.32
C PHE A 108 -7.49 6.19 24.57
N ASP A 109 -7.51 7.11 25.53
CA ASP A 109 -6.80 6.96 26.81
C ASP A 109 -7.41 5.86 27.68
N GLU A 110 -8.72 5.66 27.60
CA GLU A 110 -9.46 4.59 28.30
C GLU A 110 -9.73 3.36 27.42
N GLN A 111 -9.11 3.27 26.25
CA GLN A 111 -9.39 2.25 25.23
C GLN A 111 -9.36 0.80 25.77
N LYS A 112 -8.42 0.49 26.67
CA LYS A 112 -8.23 -0.88 27.20
C LYS A 112 -9.44 -1.38 28.00
N ASP A 113 -10.20 -0.46 28.57
CA ASP A 113 -11.38 -0.76 29.38
C ASP A 113 -12.55 -1.27 28.52
N PHE A 114 -12.41 -1.18 27.19
CA PHE A 114 -13.37 -1.63 26.19
C PHE A 114 -12.86 -2.78 25.31
N PHE A 115 -11.69 -3.35 25.61
CA PHE A 115 -11.20 -4.56 24.92
C PHE A 115 -11.97 -5.81 25.35
N ASP A 116 -11.86 -6.88 24.56
CA ASP A 116 -12.63 -8.13 24.72
C ASP A 116 -12.70 -8.62 26.17
N VAL A 117 -11.54 -8.77 26.82
CA VAL A 117 -11.47 -9.27 28.21
C VAL A 117 -12.20 -8.35 29.20
N SER A 118 -12.21 -7.05 28.94
CA SER A 118 -12.79 -6.03 29.82
C SER A 118 -14.32 -5.95 29.72
N VAL A 119 -14.91 -6.41 28.61
CA VAL A 119 -16.36 -6.27 28.34
C VAL A 119 -17.07 -7.60 28.05
N VAL A 120 -16.36 -8.74 28.06
CA VAL A 120 -16.91 -10.05 27.67
C VAL A 120 -18.17 -10.46 28.44
N ASN A 121 -18.29 -10.04 29.70
CA ASN A 121 -19.45 -10.35 30.57
C ASN A 121 -20.36 -9.13 30.79
N GLU A 122 -20.16 -8.04 30.05
CA GLU A 122 -20.92 -6.81 30.18
C GLU A 122 -22.08 -6.77 29.20
N THR A 123 -23.25 -6.26 29.62
CA THR A 123 -24.35 -6.04 28.69
C THR A 123 -24.08 -4.83 27.80
N ARG A 124 -24.68 -4.81 26.61
CA ARG A 124 -24.52 -3.69 25.66
C ARG A 124 -24.88 -2.32 26.29
N ASN A 125 -25.95 -2.26 27.07
CA ASN A 125 -26.41 -1.01 27.69
C ASN A 125 -25.51 -0.56 28.85
N ASP A 126 -24.91 -1.49 29.60
CA ASP A 126 -23.92 -1.15 30.62
C ASP A 126 -22.66 -0.52 29.98
N THR A 127 -22.20 -1.10 28.86
CA THR A 127 -21.08 -0.51 28.10
C THR A 127 -21.41 0.89 27.59
N TYR A 128 -22.64 1.14 27.09
CA TYR A 128 -23.05 2.49 26.70
C TYR A 128 -23.09 3.47 27.87
N ARG A 129 -23.52 3.03 29.05
CA ARG A 129 -23.50 3.87 30.25
C ARG A 129 -22.07 4.25 30.63
N ARG A 130 -21.12 3.32 30.52
CA ARG A 130 -19.68 3.63 30.71
C ARG A 130 -19.17 4.60 29.64
N LEU A 131 -19.52 4.40 28.38
CA LEU A 131 -19.14 5.32 27.29
C LEU A 131 -19.72 6.72 27.47
N ALA A 132 -20.94 6.85 28.00
CA ALA A 132 -21.53 8.13 28.36
C ALA A 132 -20.72 8.84 29.48
N LYS A 133 -20.25 8.10 30.48
CA LYS A 133 -19.32 8.63 31.50
C LYS A 133 -17.98 9.10 30.92
N VAL A 134 -17.46 8.38 29.92
CA VAL A 134 -16.25 8.83 29.19
C VAL A 134 -16.53 10.15 28.46
N ALA A 135 -17.69 10.28 27.81
CA ALA A 135 -18.10 11.52 27.17
C ALA A 135 -18.23 12.69 28.17
N ALA A 136 -18.76 12.43 29.37
CA ALA A 136 -18.93 13.41 30.42
C ALA A 136 -17.62 14.07 30.88
N LYS A 137 -16.49 13.35 30.82
CA LYS A 137 -15.14 13.91 31.09
C LYS A 137 -14.76 15.06 30.15
N THR A 138 -15.48 15.25 29.04
CA THR A 138 -15.27 16.36 28.10
C THR A 138 -16.26 17.50 28.23
N GLY A 139 -17.15 17.45 29.24
CA GLY A 139 -18.17 18.48 29.49
C GLY A 139 -19.47 18.29 28.71
N VAL A 140 -19.69 17.11 28.12
CA VAL A 140 -20.98 16.73 27.53
C VAL A 140 -21.88 16.11 28.61
N ASP A 141 -23.19 16.33 28.55
CA ASP A 141 -24.15 15.77 29.50
C ASP A 141 -24.22 14.23 29.40
N GLU A 142 -23.90 13.51 30.49
CA GLU A 142 -23.87 12.03 30.54
C GLU A 142 -25.21 11.42 30.16
N ASP A 143 -26.30 11.92 30.74
CA ASP A 143 -27.63 11.34 30.59
C ASP A 143 -28.14 11.53 29.16
N LYS A 144 -27.88 12.69 28.55
CA LYS A 144 -28.22 12.93 27.14
C LYS A 144 -27.40 12.05 26.19
N VAL A 145 -26.13 11.80 26.51
CA VAL A 145 -25.30 10.86 25.71
C VAL A 145 -25.89 9.45 25.83
N TYR A 146 -26.22 9.01 27.04
CA TYR A 146 -26.81 7.70 27.25
C TYR A 146 -28.18 7.55 26.58
N GLU A 147 -29.03 8.57 26.61
CA GLU A 147 -30.34 8.60 25.93
C GLU A 147 -30.20 8.34 24.41
N LEU A 148 -29.15 8.87 23.77
CA LEU A 148 -28.87 8.62 22.36
C LEU A 148 -28.38 7.19 22.07
N LEU A 149 -27.80 6.52 23.07
CA LEU A 149 -27.08 5.26 22.93
C LEU A 149 -27.87 4.03 23.40
N VAL A 150 -28.73 4.21 24.41
CA VAL A 150 -29.48 3.12 25.03
C VAL A 150 -30.32 2.36 24.02
N ILE A 151 -30.32 1.03 24.15
CA ILE A 151 -31.16 0.13 23.36
C ILE A 151 -32.42 -0.18 24.18
N PRO A 152 -33.62 0.09 23.65
CA PRO A 152 -34.87 -0.30 24.29
C PRO A 152 -34.95 -1.82 24.52
N ASP A 153 -35.56 -2.22 25.62
CA ASP A 153 -35.85 -3.62 25.97
C ASP A 153 -37.19 -4.12 25.39
N LYS A 154 -37.88 -3.27 24.64
CA LYS A 154 -39.17 -3.54 23.99
C LYS A 154 -39.06 -3.39 22.48
N ALA A 155 -39.92 -4.10 21.76
CA ALA A 155 -40.06 -3.93 20.32
C ALA A 155 -40.44 -2.50 19.97
N GLY A 156 -40.04 -2.04 18.77
CA GLY A 156 -40.50 -0.78 18.21
C GLY A 156 -42.02 -0.76 18.01
N GLU A 157 -42.58 0.42 17.74
CA GLU A 157 -44.03 0.59 17.47
C GLU A 157 -44.50 -0.27 16.27
N ASP A 158 -43.61 -0.54 15.32
CA ASP A 158 -43.81 -1.40 14.15
C ASP A 158 -43.51 -2.89 14.42
N GLY A 159 -43.20 -3.25 15.67
CA GLY A 159 -42.77 -4.59 16.06
C GLY A 159 -41.30 -4.91 15.76
N ALA A 160 -40.48 -3.94 15.34
CA ALA A 160 -39.07 -4.19 15.02
C ALA A 160 -38.26 -4.59 16.26
N LEU A 161 -37.45 -5.64 16.12
CA LEU A 161 -36.55 -6.17 17.17
C LEU A 161 -35.09 -5.73 17.00
N ASN A 162 -34.78 -4.96 15.95
CA ASN A 162 -33.43 -4.56 15.55
C ASN A 162 -33.30 -3.05 15.34
N ALA A 163 -34.09 -2.25 16.06
CA ALA A 163 -34.15 -0.79 15.91
C ALA A 163 -32.79 -0.10 16.09
N GLY A 164 -31.90 -0.67 16.91
CA GLY A 164 -30.63 -0.05 17.27
C GLY A 164 -30.84 1.12 18.23
N ASN A 165 -29.93 2.08 18.21
CA ASN A 165 -30.02 3.32 18.99
C ASN A 165 -30.21 4.54 18.07
N GLN A 166 -30.34 5.73 18.67
CA GLN A 166 -30.67 6.95 17.93
C GLN A 166 -29.58 7.35 16.91
N VAL A 167 -28.35 6.88 17.08
CA VAL A 167 -27.19 7.16 16.21
C VAL A 167 -26.86 6.03 15.22
N THR A 168 -27.56 4.89 15.27
CA THR A 168 -27.32 3.74 14.37
C THR A 168 -27.38 4.12 12.89
N ASN A 169 -28.29 5.03 12.49
CA ASN A 169 -28.36 5.50 11.10
C ASN A 169 -27.17 6.37 10.70
N ASP A 170 -26.59 7.11 11.65
CA ASP A 170 -25.35 7.86 11.40
C ASP A 170 -24.17 6.91 11.22
N LEU A 171 -24.10 5.84 12.04
CA LEU A 171 -23.08 4.80 11.90
C LEU A 171 -23.15 4.15 10.52
N LYS A 172 -24.35 3.78 10.05
CA LYS A 172 -24.56 3.24 8.70
C LYS A 172 -24.00 4.17 7.62
N VAL A 173 -24.22 5.49 7.75
CA VAL A 173 -23.72 6.47 6.77
C VAL A 173 -22.20 6.55 6.79
N VAL A 174 -21.56 6.70 7.96
CA VAL A 174 -20.08 6.78 8.02
C VAL A 174 -19.43 5.48 7.54
N THR A 175 -19.99 4.32 7.87
CA THR A 175 -19.52 3.02 7.34
C THR A 175 -19.68 2.95 5.82
N LYS A 176 -20.82 3.41 5.27
CA LYS A 176 -21.04 3.46 3.82
C LYS A 176 -20.02 4.36 3.12
N MET A 177 -19.70 5.52 3.71
CA MET A 177 -18.70 6.44 3.18
C MET A 177 -17.31 5.80 3.14
N ASN A 178 -16.89 5.16 4.23
CA ASN A 178 -15.56 4.56 4.29
C ASN A 178 -15.39 3.37 3.33
N ARG A 179 -16.45 2.58 3.14
CA ARG A 179 -16.47 1.47 2.17
C ARG A 179 -16.17 1.93 0.74
N LEU A 180 -16.53 3.17 0.37
CA LEU A 180 -16.23 3.73 -0.95
C LEU A 180 -14.72 3.90 -1.19
N ILE A 181 -13.97 4.25 -0.14
CA ILE A 181 -12.52 4.45 -0.20
C ILE A 181 -11.77 3.11 -0.19
N GLY A 182 -12.41 2.04 0.30
CA GLY A 182 -11.83 0.70 0.35
C GLY A 182 -10.81 0.54 1.47
N VAL A 183 -10.94 1.30 2.55
CA VAL A 183 -10.09 1.15 3.73
C VAL A 183 -10.39 -0.18 4.42
N HIS A 184 -9.34 -0.98 4.62
CA HIS A 184 -9.42 -2.26 5.33
C HIS A 184 -8.70 -2.23 6.68
N VAL A 185 -7.47 -1.69 6.73
CA VAL A 185 -6.63 -1.67 7.93
C VAL A 185 -6.69 -0.31 8.60
N THR A 186 -6.68 -0.30 9.93
CA THR A 186 -6.62 0.93 10.75
C THR A 186 -5.30 0.96 11.54
N PRO A 187 -4.59 2.10 11.57
CA PRO A 187 -4.93 3.35 10.89
C PRO A 187 -4.63 3.33 9.39
N THR A 188 -5.40 4.09 8.61
CA THR A 188 -5.08 4.44 7.22
C THR A 188 -5.15 5.95 7.07
N ALA A 189 -4.17 6.58 6.40
CA ALA A 189 -4.24 8.00 6.06
C ALA A 189 -4.50 8.22 4.57
N VAL A 190 -5.31 9.24 4.25
CA VAL A 190 -5.64 9.64 2.88
C VAL A 190 -5.41 11.14 2.75
N PHE A 191 -4.52 11.54 1.85
CA PHE A 191 -4.21 12.94 1.56
C PHE A 191 -4.81 13.33 0.22
N ASP A 192 -5.72 14.30 0.22
CA ASP A 192 -6.46 14.78 -0.96
C ASP A 192 -7.08 13.65 -1.81
N GLY A 193 -7.60 12.62 -1.14
CA GLY A 193 -8.20 11.45 -1.77
C GLY A 193 -7.22 10.35 -2.18
N VAL A 194 -5.92 10.50 -1.93
CA VAL A 194 -4.88 9.51 -2.22
C VAL A 194 -4.37 8.87 -0.93
N VAL A 195 -4.48 7.53 -0.84
CA VAL A 195 -3.96 6.74 0.29
C VAL A 195 -2.45 6.96 0.44
N GLN A 196 -2.00 7.18 1.68
CA GLN A 196 -0.61 7.45 2.03
C GLN A 196 0.00 6.27 2.82
N ASP A 197 1.30 6.04 2.59
CA ASP A 197 2.10 5.05 3.32
C ASP A 197 2.63 5.64 4.63
N VAL A 198 1.71 5.89 5.57
CA VAL A 198 2.04 6.37 6.93
C VAL A 198 2.07 5.20 7.90
N SER A 199 2.82 5.34 8.99
CA SER A 199 2.83 4.35 10.07
C SER A 199 2.37 4.96 11.39
N SER A 200 1.65 4.16 12.18
CA SER A 200 1.29 4.51 13.56
C SER A 200 2.52 4.67 14.47
N GLY A 201 3.68 4.17 14.05
CA GLY A 201 4.95 4.33 14.75
C GLY A 201 5.73 5.59 14.38
N TRP A 202 5.22 6.45 13.49
CA TRP A 202 5.95 7.66 13.11
C TRP A 202 6.15 8.62 14.28
N THR A 203 7.36 9.16 14.38
CA THR A 203 7.68 10.25 15.32
C THR A 203 7.19 11.59 14.78
N LYS A 204 7.18 12.61 15.63
CA LYS A 204 6.93 14.00 15.22
C LYS A 204 7.82 14.43 14.05
N ASP A 205 9.11 14.10 14.07
CA ASP A 205 10.04 14.52 13.03
C ASP A 205 9.72 13.91 11.68
N GLN A 206 9.30 12.63 11.66
CA GLN A 206 8.85 11.97 10.43
C GLN A 206 7.57 12.58 9.87
N TRP A 207 6.62 12.96 10.75
CA TRP A 207 5.43 13.71 10.35
C TRP A 207 5.78 15.08 9.78
N VAL A 208 6.69 15.80 10.43
CA VAL A 208 7.17 17.11 9.99
C VAL A 208 7.87 17.00 8.64
N GLU A 209 8.75 16.02 8.45
CA GLU A 209 9.42 15.75 7.18
C GLU A 209 8.39 15.46 6.07
N TRP A 210 7.38 14.62 6.37
CA TRP A 210 6.32 14.31 5.43
C TRP A 210 5.49 15.56 5.06
N LEU A 211 5.12 16.39 6.04
CA LEU A 211 4.39 17.64 5.82
C LEU A 211 5.22 18.66 5.02
N GLN A 212 6.53 18.75 5.28
CA GLN A 212 7.46 19.60 4.53
C GLN A 212 7.59 19.14 3.08
N LYS A 213 7.76 17.83 2.85
CA LYS A 213 7.85 17.26 1.51
C LYS A 213 6.58 17.53 0.69
N ASN A 214 5.42 17.49 1.33
CA ASN A 214 4.14 17.78 0.69
C ASN A 214 3.76 19.27 0.74
N GLN A 215 4.61 20.16 1.27
CA GLN A 215 4.31 21.58 1.40
C GLN A 215 4.12 22.29 0.05
N ALA A 216 4.83 21.84 -1.00
CA ALA A 216 4.63 22.37 -2.35
C ALA A 216 3.22 22.04 -2.88
N GLN A 217 2.67 20.89 -2.50
CA GLN A 217 1.29 20.52 -2.79
C GLN A 217 0.33 21.33 -1.90
N LEU A 218 0.70 21.60 -0.64
CA LEU A 218 -0.08 22.43 0.30
C LEU A 218 -0.26 23.90 -0.14
N ARG A 219 0.55 24.37 -1.10
CA ARG A 219 0.36 25.69 -1.70
C ARG A 219 -0.79 25.63 -2.69
N CYS A 220 -1.98 26.02 -2.24
CA CYS A 220 -3.07 26.34 -3.15
C CYS A 220 -2.59 27.36 -4.19
N TYR A 221 -2.88 27.14 -5.48
CA TYR A 221 -2.48 27.99 -6.60
C TYR A 221 -3.03 29.45 -6.54
N ALA A 222 -3.69 29.84 -5.45
CA ALA A 222 -4.51 31.03 -5.33
C ALA A 222 -3.82 32.25 -4.67
N LYS A 223 -2.49 32.31 -4.53
CA LYS A 223 -1.81 33.55 -4.12
C LYS A 223 -1.04 34.18 -5.27
N PRO A 224 -1.29 35.48 -5.59
CA PRO A 224 -0.33 36.27 -6.36
C PRO A 224 1.00 36.26 -5.61
N ALA A 225 2.08 35.95 -6.33
CA ALA A 225 3.42 35.95 -5.75
C ALA A 225 3.76 37.35 -5.22
N LEU A 226 4.17 37.43 -3.95
CA LEU A 226 4.88 38.60 -3.43
C LEU A 226 6.14 38.85 -4.27
N PRO A 227 6.54 40.12 -4.47
CA PRO A 227 7.66 40.45 -5.33
C PRO A 227 8.95 39.77 -4.81
N PRO A 228 9.75 39.18 -5.71
CA PRO A 228 10.92 38.42 -5.31
C PRO A 228 11.94 39.32 -4.62
N LYS A 229 12.31 38.99 -3.38
CA LYS A 229 13.56 39.47 -2.78
C LYS A 229 14.70 39.05 -3.70
N LYS A 230 15.57 40.00 -4.05
CA LYS A 230 16.67 39.83 -5.01
C LYS A 230 17.46 38.55 -4.70
N PRO A 231 17.50 37.57 -5.62
CA PRO A 231 18.24 36.34 -5.43
C PRO A 231 19.74 36.57 -5.60
N VAL A 232 20.52 35.80 -4.84
CA VAL A 232 21.98 35.70 -4.96
C VAL A 232 22.30 35.04 -6.30
N LYS A 233 23.10 35.72 -7.14
CA LYS A 233 23.43 35.35 -8.54
C LYS A 233 23.74 33.86 -8.77
N ILE A 234 24.31 33.17 -7.79
CA ILE A 234 24.73 31.77 -7.91
C ILE A 234 23.54 30.80 -7.87
N GLU A 235 22.52 31.11 -7.06
CA GLU A 235 21.35 30.24 -6.91
C GLU A 235 20.41 30.32 -8.12
N ASP A 236 20.37 31.47 -8.78
CA ASP A 236 19.65 31.67 -10.05
C ASP A 236 20.36 31.03 -11.23
N GLU A 237 21.70 31.03 -11.26
CA GLU A 237 22.47 30.31 -12.28
C GLU A 237 22.24 28.79 -12.15
N LEU A 238 22.29 28.26 -10.92
CA LEU A 238 22.00 26.86 -10.61
C LEU A 238 20.54 26.50 -10.89
N LYS A 239 19.58 27.36 -10.56
CA LYS A 239 18.16 27.16 -10.88
C LYS A 239 17.89 27.29 -12.37
N ARG A 240 18.65 28.12 -13.10
CA ARG A 240 18.54 28.27 -14.55
C ARG A 240 19.16 27.07 -15.28
N GLN A 241 20.27 26.54 -14.79
CA GLN A 241 20.86 25.27 -15.26
C GLN A 241 19.95 24.09 -14.91
N ALA A 242 19.38 24.04 -13.71
CA ALA A 242 18.41 23.01 -13.32
C ALA A 242 17.10 23.13 -14.11
N ARG A 243 16.64 24.35 -14.41
CA ARG A 243 15.46 24.59 -15.27
C ARG A 243 15.75 24.26 -16.73
N ALA A 244 16.94 24.54 -17.23
CA ALA A 244 17.39 24.15 -18.58
C ALA A 244 17.49 22.62 -18.69
N ALA A 245 18.09 21.94 -17.69
CA ALA A 245 18.13 20.48 -17.59
C ALA A 245 16.72 19.87 -17.45
N SER A 246 15.79 20.52 -16.74
CA SER A 246 14.39 20.08 -16.64
C SER A 246 13.56 20.38 -17.91
N LYS A 247 13.99 21.35 -18.74
CA LYS A 247 13.37 21.63 -20.05
C LYS A 247 13.84 20.67 -21.14
N GLU A 248 15.00 20.03 -20.96
CA GLU A 248 15.47 18.98 -21.88
C GLU A 248 14.74 17.65 -21.72
N SER A 249 14.08 17.40 -20.58
CA SER A 249 13.08 16.34 -20.51
C SER A 249 11.82 16.79 -21.24
N LYS A 250 11.78 16.61 -22.57
CA LYS A 250 10.53 16.61 -23.33
C LYS A 250 9.48 15.83 -22.54
N GLU A 251 8.31 16.42 -22.38
CA GLU A 251 7.16 15.83 -21.70
C GLU A 251 6.77 14.54 -22.45
N PHE A 252 7.32 13.41 -22.02
CA PHE A 252 7.05 12.12 -22.64
C PHE A 252 5.73 11.59 -22.09
N GLU A 253 4.74 11.35 -22.95
CA GLU A 253 3.43 10.78 -22.59
C GLU A 253 3.58 9.41 -21.89
N LEU A 254 4.63 8.66 -22.22
CA LEU A 254 4.90 7.33 -21.69
C LEU A 254 6.17 7.29 -20.80
N PRO A 255 6.16 6.47 -19.73
CA PRO A 255 7.32 6.32 -18.87
C PRO A 255 8.46 5.58 -19.59
N GLU A 256 9.70 5.79 -19.14
CA GLU A 256 10.87 5.08 -19.66
C GLU A 256 10.78 3.56 -19.43
N LYS A 257 10.26 3.15 -18.27
CA LYS A 257 10.09 1.74 -17.89
C LYS A 257 8.63 1.39 -17.91
N LEU A 258 8.23 0.56 -18.87
CA LEU A 258 6.85 0.13 -19.05
C LEU A 258 6.69 -1.35 -18.65
N ILE A 259 5.68 -1.67 -17.85
CA ILE A 259 5.40 -3.05 -17.41
C ILE A 259 4.69 -3.80 -18.53
N ILE A 260 5.36 -4.82 -19.07
CA ILE A 260 4.85 -5.62 -20.19
C ILE A 260 4.41 -7.03 -19.77
N TYR A 261 4.74 -7.46 -18.54
CA TYR A 261 4.30 -8.73 -17.99
C TYR A 261 4.18 -8.67 -16.47
N HIS A 262 3.16 -9.35 -15.93
CA HIS A 262 2.90 -9.49 -14.51
C HIS A 262 2.43 -10.93 -14.20
N GLY A 263 3.16 -11.68 -13.37
CA GLY A 263 2.93 -13.10 -13.05
C GLY A 263 1.66 -13.40 -12.22
N GLY A 264 0.97 -12.35 -11.80
CA GLY A 264 -0.32 -12.40 -11.09
C GLY A 264 -0.15 -12.24 -9.58
N THR A 265 -0.88 -11.30 -8.98
CA THR A 265 -0.65 -10.86 -7.60
C THR A 265 -0.80 -12.03 -6.63
N GLY A 266 -1.87 -12.80 -6.74
CA GLY A 266 -2.10 -13.97 -5.88
C GLY A 266 -0.98 -15.01 -5.95
N ARG A 267 -0.42 -15.29 -7.13
CA ARG A 267 0.69 -16.25 -7.28
C ARG A 267 1.98 -15.71 -6.67
N ILE A 268 2.29 -14.45 -6.95
CA ILE A 268 3.48 -13.78 -6.42
C ILE A 268 3.41 -13.77 -4.88
N THR A 269 2.27 -13.38 -4.31
CA THR A 269 2.05 -13.38 -2.86
C THR A 269 2.12 -14.79 -2.27
N PHE A 270 1.46 -15.78 -2.88
CA PHE A 270 1.51 -17.17 -2.43
C PHE A 270 2.95 -17.71 -2.40
N MET A 271 3.72 -17.48 -3.46
CA MET A 271 5.13 -17.89 -3.52
C MET A 271 6.00 -17.18 -2.48
N ALA A 272 5.75 -15.90 -2.22
CA ALA A 272 6.45 -15.14 -1.19
C ALA A 272 6.17 -15.72 0.21
N MET A 273 4.91 -16.02 0.50
CA MET A 273 4.49 -16.64 1.77
C MET A 273 5.08 -18.03 1.92
N LEU A 274 4.98 -18.88 0.91
CA LEU A 274 5.54 -20.24 0.92
C LEU A 274 7.04 -20.24 1.29
N LYS A 275 7.83 -19.35 0.67
CA LYS A 275 9.26 -19.18 0.98
C LYS A 275 9.51 -18.78 2.42
N ILE A 276 8.81 -17.75 2.90
CA ILE A 276 8.95 -17.23 4.26
C ILE A 276 8.56 -18.30 5.29
N THR A 277 7.44 -19.00 5.07
CA THR A 277 6.99 -20.10 5.94
C THR A 277 8.03 -21.22 6.01
N THR A 278 8.59 -21.66 4.88
CA THR A 278 9.63 -22.71 4.90
C THR A 278 10.90 -22.27 5.61
N LEU A 279 11.26 -20.98 5.54
CA LEU A 279 12.41 -20.44 6.26
C LEU A 279 12.18 -20.46 7.79
N PHE A 280 11.00 -20.01 8.24
CA PHE A 280 10.63 -20.06 9.66
C PHE A 280 10.55 -21.49 10.17
N LEU A 281 9.96 -22.40 9.39
CA LEU A 281 9.89 -23.81 9.76
C LEU A 281 11.29 -24.42 9.86
N GLY A 282 12.16 -24.18 8.89
CA GLY A 282 13.54 -24.67 8.97
C GLY A 282 14.32 -24.06 10.12
N ALA A 283 14.12 -22.77 10.43
CA ALA A 283 14.72 -22.15 11.62
C ALA A 283 14.21 -22.80 12.92
N PHE A 284 12.91 -23.07 13.02
CA PHE A 284 12.32 -23.76 14.16
C PHE A 284 12.92 -25.16 14.33
N PHE A 285 12.97 -25.97 13.26
CA PHE A 285 13.55 -27.31 13.33
C PHE A 285 15.04 -27.28 13.67
N CYS A 286 15.84 -26.44 13.00
CA CYS A 286 17.29 -26.40 13.21
C CYS A 286 17.73 -25.75 14.53
N PHE A 287 17.03 -24.71 15.01
CA PHE A 287 17.46 -23.94 16.19
C PHE A 287 16.65 -24.20 17.46
N ILE A 288 15.50 -24.87 17.37
CA ILE A 288 14.67 -25.20 18.55
C ILE A 288 14.56 -26.71 18.72
N VAL A 289 14.10 -27.43 17.70
CA VAL A 289 13.86 -28.88 17.80
C VAL A 289 15.16 -29.67 17.87
N THR A 290 16.11 -29.42 16.96
CA THR A 290 17.39 -30.15 16.93
C THR A 290 18.19 -30.01 18.23
N PRO A 291 18.37 -28.80 18.82
CA PRO A 291 19.04 -28.68 20.12
C PRO A 291 18.33 -29.40 21.26
N SER A 292 16.99 -29.49 21.24
CA SER A 292 16.24 -30.29 22.20
C SER A 292 16.52 -31.79 22.07
N TYR A 293 16.74 -32.30 20.86
CA TYR A 293 17.06 -33.70 20.62
C TYR A 293 18.49 -34.03 21.05
N ILE A 294 19.42 -33.10 20.81
CA ILE A 294 20.80 -33.19 21.32
C ILE A 294 20.79 -33.20 22.84
N LYS A 295 20.07 -32.27 23.49
CA LYS A 295 19.98 -32.19 24.96
C LYS A 295 19.34 -33.44 25.59
N ALA A 296 18.49 -34.14 24.85
CA ALA A 296 17.81 -35.35 25.30
C ALA A 296 18.54 -36.65 24.89
N ASP A 297 19.81 -36.55 24.46
CA ASP A 297 20.67 -37.67 24.03
C ASP A 297 19.97 -38.65 23.06
N LYS A 298 19.21 -38.10 22.11
CA LYS A 298 18.54 -38.92 21.09
C LYS A 298 19.55 -39.49 20.09
N PRO A 299 19.28 -40.67 19.49
CA PRO A 299 20.17 -41.29 18.52
C PRO A 299 20.51 -40.34 17.36
N GLU A 300 21.76 -40.37 16.90
CA GLU A 300 22.28 -39.44 15.89
C GLU A 300 21.48 -39.44 14.60
N TRP A 301 21.05 -40.60 14.12
CA TRP A 301 20.25 -40.72 12.89
C TRP A 301 18.87 -40.05 13.01
N VAL A 302 18.27 -40.05 14.21
CA VAL A 302 17.00 -39.37 14.49
C VAL A 302 17.22 -37.86 14.46
N THR A 303 18.27 -37.39 15.15
CA THR A 303 18.64 -35.97 15.17
C THR A 303 18.99 -35.46 13.77
N ALA A 304 19.73 -36.24 12.98
CA ALA A 304 20.03 -35.93 11.58
C ALA A 304 18.77 -35.85 10.72
N SER A 305 17.79 -36.74 10.93
CA SER A 305 16.50 -36.72 10.24
C SER A 305 15.70 -35.45 10.55
N VAL A 306 15.72 -34.98 11.81
CA VAL A 306 15.08 -33.73 12.23
C VAL A 306 15.72 -32.52 11.55
N VAL A 307 17.06 -32.48 11.44
CA VAL A 307 17.78 -31.44 10.68
C VAL A 307 17.38 -31.45 9.21
N LEU A 308 17.31 -32.63 8.60
CA LEU A 308 16.87 -32.78 7.21
C LEU A 308 15.42 -32.31 7.00
N CYS A 309 14.52 -32.55 7.97
CA CYS A 309 13.15 -32.04 7.93
C CYS A 309 13.09 -30.50 7.87
N GLY A 310 14.04 -29.80 8.48
CA GLY A 310 14.16 -28.34 8.39
C GLY A 310 14.77 -27.87 7.07
N ILE A 311 15.80 -28.53 6.57
CA ILE A 311 16.61 -28.06 5.43
C ILE A 311 15.98 -28.42 4.07
N VAL A 312 15.44 -29.64 3.91
CA VAL A 312 14.95 -30.14 2.62
C VAL A 312 13.82 -29.26 2.05
N PRO A 313 12.80 -28.83 2.83
CA PRO A 313 11.76 -27.94 2.31
C PRO A 313 12.30 -26.59 1.83
N ILE A 314 13.29 -26.00 2.52
CA ILE A 314 13.91 -24.74 2.11
C ILE A 314 14.58 -24.90 0.75
N ILE A 315 15.41 -25.95 0.58
CA ILE A 315 16.12 -26.22 -0.67
C ILE A 315 15.12 -26.51 -1.79
N PHE A 316 14.10 -27.33 -1.52
CA PHE A 316 13.08 -27.69 -2.49
C PHE A 316 12.28 -26.48 -2.97
N VAL A 317 11.76 -25.65 -2.06
CA VAL A 317 11.02 -24.44 -2.41
C VAL A 317 11.91 -23.47 -3.16
N ALA A 318 13.14 -23.23 -2.68
CA ALA A 318 14.11 -22.38 -3.39
C ALA A 318 14.36 -22.90 -4.82
N TYR A 319 14.50 -24.22 -4.99
CA TYR A 319 14.72 -24.86 -6.29
C TYR A 319 13.53 -24.64 -7.23
N ILE A 320 12.30 -24.98 -6.84
CA ILE A 320 11.14 -24.93 -7.74
C ILE A 320 10.71 -23.49 -8.07
N THR A 321 10.91 -22.55 -7.16
CA THR A 321 10.43 -21.17 -7.30
C THR A 321 11.47 -20.19 -7.85
N SER A 322 12.76 -20.53 -7.87
CA SER A 322 13.82 -19.62 -8.34
C SER A 322 13.65 -19.05 -9.74
N PRO A 323 13.16 -19.81 -10.76
CA PRO A 323 13.08 -19.28 -12.12
C PRO A 323 11.85 -18.39 -12.33
N PHE A 324 10.87 -18.38 -11.41
CA PHE A 324 9.61 -17.66 -11.61
C PHE A 324 9.81 -16.16 -11.76
N VAL A 325 9.34 -15.63 -12.89
CA VAL A 325 9.36 -14.20 -13.20
C VAL A 325 8.10 -13.55 -12.68
N THR A 326 8.25 -12.52 -11.85
CA THR A 326 7.14 -11.75 -11.28
C THR A 326 6.70 -10.64 -12.22
N HIS A 327 7.66 -9.92 -12.81
CA HIS A 327 7.43 -8.74 -13.65
C HIS A 327 8.47 -8.65 -14.75
N ILE A 328 8.09 -8.09 -15.90
CA ILE A 328 9.03 -7.71 -16.96
C ILE A 328 8.76 -6.26 -17.32
N HIS A 329 9.82 -5.46 -17.34
CA HIS A 329 9.79 -4.09 -17.83
C HIS A 329 10.55 -4.00 -19.15
N VAL A 330 9.99 -3.26 -20.11
CA VAL A 330 10.73 -2.80 -21.30
C VAL A 330 11.22 -1.38 -21.07
N HIS A 331 12.44 -1.08 -21.52
CA HIS A 331 13.01 0.26 -21.48
C HIS A 331 12.82 0.92 -22.84
N LEU A 332 12.02 1.98 -22.88
CA LEU A 332 11.65 2.66 -24.11
C LEU A 332 12.63 3.80 -24.41
N PRO A 333 13.15 3.88 -25.66
CA PRO A 333 13.97 5.03 -26.06
C PRO A 333 13.13 6.31 -26.09
N PRO A 334 13.74 7.51 -25.96
CA PRO A 334 13.03 8.79 -25.93
C PRO A 334 11.99 8.96 -27.04
N TYR A 335 12.30 8.59 -28.29
CA TYR A 335 11.36 8.75 -29.40
C TYR A 335 10.10 7.88 -29.25
N ALA A 336 10.22 6.67 -28.67
CA ALA A 336 9.11 5.72 -28.50
C ALA A 336 8.16 6.10 -27.36
N ARG A 337 8.52 7.11 -26.56
CA ARG A 337 7.77 7.55 -25.37
C ARG A 337 6.84 8.74 -25.64
N THR A 338 6.78 9.20 -26.88
CA THR A 338 6.06 10.42 -27.29
C THR A 338 4.56 10.22 -27.40
N SER A 339 4.08 9.06 -27.87
CA SER A 339 2.66 8.70 -27.92
C SER A 339 2.44 7.20 -28.13
N ARG A 340 1.22 6.72 -27.84
CA ARG A 340 0.83 5.31 -28.07
C ARG A 340 1.04 4.82 -29.52
N PRO A 341 0.66 5.55 -30.58
CA PRO A 341 0.90 5.10 -31.96
C PRO A 341 2.39 4.94 -32.29
N ILE A 342 3.26 5.77 -31.70
CA ILE A 342 4.71 5.69 -31.91
C ILE A 342 5.28 4.49 -31.16
N LEU A 343 4.79 4.20 -29.94
CA LEU A 343 5.10 2.96 -29.22
C LEU A 343 4.71 1.73 -30.03
N GLU A 344 3.52 1.70 -30.64
CA GLU A 344 3.09 0.59 -31.50
C GLU A 344 4.03 0.36 -32.69
N ARG A 345 4.47 1.44 -33.35
CA ARG A 345 5.47 1.36 -34.43
C ARG A 345 6.80 0.82 -33.91
N PHE A 346 7.28 1.33 -32.79
CA PHE A 346 8.49 0.83 -32.14
C PHE A 346 8.40 -0.67 -31.84
N VAL A 347 7.27 -1.13 -31.27
CA VAL A 347 7.07 -2.55 -30.94
C VAL A 347 6.94 -3.41 -32.19
N LYS A 348 6.41 -2.89 -33.32
CA LYS A 348 6.40 -3.59 -34.62
C LYS A 348 7.80 -3.83 -35.19
N THR A 349 8.75 -2.94 -34.92
CA THR A 349 10.15 -3.05 -35.36
C THR A 349 11.11 -3.19 -34.17
N LEU A 350 10.70 -3.89 -33.11
CA LEU A 350 11.43 -3.94 -31.83
C LEU A 350 12.85 -4.52 -32.02
N PRO A 351 13.92 -3.73 -31.79
CA PRO A 351 15.28 -4.20 -31.96
C PRO A 351 15.65 -5.34 -30.98
N PRO A 352 16.46 -6.34 -31.39
CA PRO A 352 17.01 -7.34 -30.47
C PRO A 352 17.74 -6.74 -29.26
N SER A 353 18.37 -5.58 -29.44
CA SER A 353 19.10 -4.85 -28.40
C SER A 353 18.22 -4.11 -27.40
N THR A 354 16.89 -4.17 -27.54
CA THR A 354 15.96 -3.48 -26.65
C THR A 354 16.16 -3.95 -25.20
N PRO A 355 16.43 -3.06 -24.24
CA PRO A 355 16.67 -3.46 -22.86
C PRO A 355 15.38 -3.93 -22.19
N LEU A 356 15.48 -5.03 -21.46
CA LEU A 356 14.44 -5.59 -20.61
C LEU A 356 14.97 -5.73 -19.18
N THR A 357 14.08 -5.53 -18.20
CA THR A 357 14.34 -5.91 -16.81
C THR A 357 13.36 -6.98 -16.37
N LEU A 358 13.88 -8.18 -16.12
CA LEU A 358 13.12 -9.30 -15.57
C LEU A 358 13.31 -9.33 -14.05
N THR A 359 12.21 -9.42 -13.32
CA THR A 359 12.23 -9.55 -11.87
C THR A 359 11.92 -10.99 -11.46
N THR A 360 12.83 -11.61 -10.72
CA THR A 360 12.64 -12.91 -10.04
C THR A 360 12.74 -12.72 -8.53
N MET A 361 12.55 -13.77 -7.73
CA MET A 361 12.62 -13.67 -6.26
C MET A 361 13.76 -14.51 -5.70
N SER A 362 14.51 -13.96 -4.74
CA SER A 362 15.52 -14.70 -3.96
C SER A 362 14.87 -15.76 -3.06
N ALA A 363 15.68 -16.56 -2.36
CA ALA A 363 15.20 -17.54 -1.38
C ALA A 363 14.42 -16.89 -0.22
N ILE A 364 14.76 -15.66 0.15
CA ILE A 364 14.09 -14.86 1.20
C ILE A 364 13.04 -13.89 0.64
N SER A 365 12.47 -14.19 -0.53
CA SER A 365 11.43 -13.37 -1.19
C SER A 365 11.86 -11.94 -1.58
N LYS A 366 13.16 -11.61 -1.53
CA LYS A 366 13.68 -10.32 -2.00
C LYS A 366 13.69 -10.27 -3.54
N PRO A 367 13.18 -9.20 -4.18
CA PRO A 367 13.24 -9.06 -5.63
C PRO A 367 14.68 -9.08 -6.16
N ARG A 368 14.89 -9.80 -7.26
CA ARG A 368 16.15 -9.88 -8.02
C ARG A 368 15.91 -9.38 -9.44
N TYR A 369 16.56 -8.28 -9.80
CA TYR A 369 16.47 -7.66 -11.11
C TYR A 369 17.56 -8.21 -12.04
N SER A 370 17.16 -8.59 -13.25
CA SER A 370 18.07 -9.01 -14.32
C SER A 370 17.86 -8.10 -15.52
N SER A 371 18.87 -7.28 -15.83
CA SER A 371 18.89 -6.42 -17.02
C SER A 371 19.46 -7.21 -18.19
N ILE A 372 18.70 -7.37 -19.25
CA ILE A 372 19.02 -8.21 -20.41
C ILE A 372 18.56 -7.51 -21.69
N GLN A 373 19.04 -7.93 -22.85
CA GLN A 373 18.45 -7.51 -24.13
C GLN A 373 17.34 -8.47 -24.54
N ALA A 374 16.33 -7.98 -25.26
CA ALA A 374 15.23 -8.79 -25.76
C ALA A 374 15.71 -9.95 -26.68
N GLY A 375 16.88 -9.82 -27.29
CA GLY A 375 17.53 -10.86 -28.08
C GLY A 375 18.29 -11.92 -27.30
N ASP A 376 18.60 -11.68 -26.03
CA ASP A 376 19.36 -12.65 -25.21
C ASP A 376 18.48 -13.80 -24.72
N LEU A 377 17.16 -13.64 -24.77
CA LEU A 377 16.20 -14.67 -24.37
C LEU A 377 16.12 -15.76 -25.44
N SER A 378 16.31 -17.00 -25.01
CA SER A 378 16.12 -18.19 -25.84
C SER A 378 15.07 -19.12 -25.20
N PRO A 379 14.07 -19.58 -25.96
CA PRO A 379 13.06 -20.50 -25.45
C PRO A 379 13.67 -21.88 -25.23
N VAL A 380 13.36 -22.51 -24.10
CA VAL A 380 13.80 -23.88 -23.77
C VAL A 380 12.72 -24.59 -22.98
N ARG A 381 12.80 -25.91 -22.82
CA ARG A 381 11.99 -26.63 -21.83
C ARG A 381 12.93 -27.41 -20.91
N ARG A 382 13.07 -26.96 -19.66
CA ARG A 382 13.92 -27.62 -18.64
C ARG A 382 13.17 -27.73 -17.32
N ARG A 383 13.66 -28.60 -16.42
CA ARG A 383 13.11 -28.80 -15.06
C ARG A 383 11.59 -29.03 -15.07
N PHE A 384 11.15 -30.05 -15.81
CA PHE A 384 9.73 -30.40 -15.94
C PHE A 384 8.83 -29.24 -16.42
N GLY A 385 9.38 -28.27 -17.15
CA GLY A 385 8.64 -27.09 -17.63
C GLY A 385 8.68 -25.89 -16.68
N LEU A 386 9.36 -25.99 -15.53
CA LEU A 386 9.60 -24.85 -14.62
C LEU A 386 10.64 -23.87 -15.15
N ILE A 387 11.19 -24.08 -16.34
CA ILE A 387 12.07 -23.13 -17.03
C ILE A 387 11.66 -23.13 -18.49
N ASN A 388 11.21 -21.97 -18.98
CA ASN A 388 10.81 -21.79 -20.37
C ASN A 388 11.68 -20.80 -21.17
N TYR A 389 12.49 -19.98 -20.50
CA TYR A 389 13.48 -19.13 -21.15
C TYR A 389 14.84 -19.19 -20.44
N VAL A 390 15.91 -19.04 -21.21
CA VAL A 390 17.28 -18.91 -20.71
C VAL A 390 18.01 -17.76 -21.40
N ARG A 391 19.08 -17.29 -20.78
CA ARG A 391 20.05 -16.39 -21.40
C ARG A 391 21.48 -16.83 -21.12
N ASN A 392 22.43 -16.37 -21.91
CA ASN A 392 23.85 -16.55 -21.61
C ASN A 392 24.25 -15.65 -20.43
N THR A 393 24.90 -16.23 -19.43
CA THR A 393 25.39 -15.53 -18.23
C THR A 393 26.89 -15.66 -18.02
N LYS A 394 27.63 -16.27 -18.96
CA LYS A 394 29.06 -16.58 -18.77
C LYS A 394 29.89 -15.32 -18.58
N GLU A 395 29.79 -14.38 -19.51
CA GLU A 395 30.54 -13.12 -19.48
C GLU A 395 30.17 -12.24 -18.28
N GLU A 396 28.86 -12.14 -17.98
CA GLU A 396 28.40 -11.37 -16.83
C GLU A 396 28.91 -11.96 -15.51
N ASN A 397 28.95 -13.29 -15.37
CA ASN A 397 29.50 -13.91 -14.18
C ASN A 397 31.02 -13.77 -14.09
N ALA A 398 31.75 -13.77 -15.20
CA ALA A 398 33.20 -13.55 -15.22
C ALA A 398 33.58 -12.14 -14.73
N LYS A 399 32.72 -11.14 -14.95
CA LYS A 399 32.90 -9.76 -14.49
C LYS A 399 32.42 -9.51 -13.05
N ARG A 400 31.67 -10.45 -12.45
CA ARG A 400 31.12 -10.30 -11.10
C ARG A 400 32.15 -10.67 -10.04
N SER A 401 32.21 -9.89 -8.96
CA SER A 401 33.04 -10.21 -7.80
C SER A 401 32.54 -11.46 -7.07
N TRP A 402 33.45 -12.17 -6.39
CA TRP A 402 33.17 -13.45 -5.71
C TRP A 402 32.03 -13.40 -4.67
N TYR A 403 31.80 -12.24 -4.05
CA TYR A 403 30.74 -12.03 -3.05
C TYR A 403 29.37 -11.72 -3.69
N MET A 404 29.30 -11.49 -5.00
CA MET A 404 28.03 -11.26 -5.69
C MET A 404 27.36 -12.60 -6.05
N PHE A 405 26.04 -12.67 -5.91
CA PHE A 405 25.29 -13.81 -6.43
C PHE A 405 25.54 -13.98 -7.93
N ARG A 406 25.54 -15.23 -8.41
CA ARG A 406 25.57 -15.51 -9.86
C ARG A 406 24.38 -14.85 -10.56
N ALA A 407 24.63 -14.39 -11.79
CA ALA A 407 23.64 -13.84 -12.69
C ALA A 407 22.50 -14.84 -12.94
N VAL A 408 21.26 -14.37 -12.90
CA VAL A 408 20.09 -15.22 -13.15
C VAL A 408 20.01 -15.52 -14.65
N GLY A 409 20.09 -16.80 -15.02
CA GLY A 409 20.11 -17.24 -16.41
C GLY A 409 18.92 -18.11 -16.83
N LYS A 410 17.99 -18.40 -15.91
CA LYS A 410 16.87 -19.33 -16.09
C LYS A 410 15.59 -18.63 -15.64
N PHE A 411 14.59 -18.63 -16.50
CA PHE A 411 13.35 -17.90 -16.29
C PHE A 411 12.15 -18.79 -16.59
N TYR A 412 11.09 -18.56 -15.82
CA TYR A 412 9.76 -19.10 -16.03
C TYR A 412 8.79 -17.94 -16.13
N ILE A 413 8.30 -17.73 -17.34
CA ILE A 413 7.35 -16.67 -17.69
C ILE A 413 6.03 -17.35 -18.02
N GLN A 414 5.03 -17.17 -17.16
CA GLN A 414 3.75 -17.86 -17.27
C GLN A 414 2.98 -17.37 -18.50
N ASP A 415 2.48 -18.28 -19.32
CA ASP A 415 1.57 -17.90 -20.40
C ASP A 415 0.23 -17.42 -19.83
N LYS A 416 -0.32 -16.34 -20.39
CA LYS A 416 -1.69 -15.91 -20.06
C LYS A 416 -2.63 -17.04 -20.47
N LYS A 417 -3.45 -17.53 -19.53
CA LYS A 417 -4.61 -18.35 -19.89
C LYS A 417 -5.55 -17.49 -20.75
N PRO A 418 -6.18 -18.05 -21.80
CA PRO A 418 -7.20 -17.32 -22.54
C PRO A 418 -8.28 -16.90 -21.54
N VAL A 419 -8.44 -15.59 -21.36
CA VAL A 419 -9.50 -15.05 -20.50
C VAL A 419 -10.77 -15.08 -21.31
N THR A 420 -11.75 -15.90 -20.90
CA THR A 420 -13.12 -15.80 -21.41
C THR A 420 -13.61 -14.40 -21.09
N ARG A 421 -13.72 -13.53 -22.11
CA ARG A 421 -14.17 -12.15 -21.92
C ARG A 421 -15.61 -12.15 -21.39
N VAL A 422 -15.79 -11.85 -20.11
CA VAL A 422 -17.11 -11.57 -19.55
C VAL A 422 -17.54 -10.18 -20.05
N ARG A 423 -18.74 -10.10 -20.62
CA ARG A 423 -19.28 -8.97 -21.43
C ARG A 423 -19.24 -7.58 -20.77
N TYR A 424 -18.96 -7.48 -19.47
CA TYR A 424 -18.99 -6.24 -18.69
C TYR A 424 -17.65 -5.84 -18.02
N GLN A 425 -16.53 -6.48 -18.34
CA GLN A 425 -15.25 -6.12 -17.71
C GLN A 425 -14.48 -5.08 -18.52
N LYS A 426 -14.80 -3.79 -18.32
CA LYS A 426 -13.92 -2.68 -18.73
C LYS A 426 -12.78 -2.56 -17.71
N LYS A 427 -11.68 -3.28 -17.92
CA LYS A 427 -10.43 -3.05 -17.18
C LYS A 427 -9.41 -2.44 -18.15
N THR A 428 -9.00 -1.21 -17.90
CA THR A 428 -7.72 -0.70 -18.39
C THR A 428 -6.64 -1.53 -17.72
N ASP A 429 -6.14 -2.57 -18.42
CA ASP A 429 -4.99 -3.33 -17.94
C ASP A 429 -3.82 -2.36 -17.80
N LYS A 430 -3.34 -2.15 -16.56
CA LYS A 430 -2.13 -1.36 -16.26
C LYS A 430 -0.84 -2.04 -16.76
N VAL A 431 -0.96 -3.10 -17.55
CA VAL A 431 0.12 -3.92 -18.08
C VAL A 431 -0.07 -4.02 -19.58
N ASP A 432 0.88 -3.50 -20.34
CA ASP A 432 0.89 -3.56 -21.81
C ASP A 432 1.33 -4.96 -22.29
N GLY A 433 0.50 -5.95 -21.95
CA GLY A 433 0.80 -7.38 -22.18
C GLY A 433 1.04 -7.75 -23.63
N TRP A 434 0.40 -7.04 -24.56
CA TRP A 434 0.57 -7.23 -26.00
C TRP A 434 2.01 -7.00 -26.46
N ILE A 435 2.79 -6.17 -25.75
CA ILE A 435 4.21 -5.93 -26.04
C ILE A 435 5.02 -7.18 -25.73
N TRP A 436 4.73 -7.85 -24.61
CA TRP A 436 5.38 -9.11 -24.28
C TRP A 436 5.03 -10.19 -25.30
N ASP A 437 3.77 -10.29 -25.74
CA ASP A 437 3.37 -11.24 -26.77
C ASP A 437 4.16 -11.02 -28.08
N ALA A 438 4.35 -9.76 -28.48
CA ALA A 438 5.14 -9.40 -29.66
C ALA A 438 6.65 -9.68 -29.48
N ILE A 439 7.19 -9.55 -28.27
CA ILE A 439 8.59 -9.93 -27.97
C ILE A 439 8.74 -11.44 -28.00
N LYS A 440 7.82 -12.17 -27.36
CA LYS A 440 7.78 -13.63 -27.33
C LYS A 440 7.76 -14.22 -28.74
N GLU A 441 6.86 -13.74 -29.60
CA GLU A 441 6.76 -14.20 -30.98
C GLU A 441 8.08 -14.03 -31.76
N ARG A 442 8.80 -12.91 -31.55
CA ARG A 442 10.10 -12.66 -32.19
C ARG A 442 11.22 -13.51 -31.62
N VAL A 443 11.22 -13.74 -30.31
CA VAL A 443 12.16 -14.66 -29.65
C VAL A 443 11.97 -16.07 -30.23
N ASP A 444 10.74 -16.54 -30.31
CA ASP A 444 10.40 -17.87 -30.82
C ASP A 444 10.74 -17.99 -32.32
N LYS A 445 10.39 -17.01 -33.15
CA LYS A 445 10.76 -16.96 -34.58
C LYS A 445 12.28 -16.98 -34.81
N ARG A 446 13.05 -16.23 -34.01
CA ARG A 446 14.53 -16.24 -34.10
C ARG A 446 15.11 -17.59 -33.71
N ALA A 447 14.58 -18.22 -32.66
CA ALA A 447 14.99 -19.55 -32.24
C ALA A 447 14.68 -20.62 -33.29
N LEU A 448 13.54 -20.52 -33.98
CA LEU A 448 13.21 -21.39 -35.11
C LEU A 448 14.16 -21.18 -36.30
N LYS A 449 14.50 -19.93 -36.62
CA LYS A 449 15.43 -19.60 -37.71
C LYS A 449 16.85 -20.10 -37.43
N SER A 450 17.35 -19.95 -36.21
CA SER A 450 18.68 -20.48 -35.84
C SER A 450 18.72 -22.01 -35.84
N ALA A 451 17.64 -22.67 -35.42
CA ALA A 451 17.52 -24.13 -35.49
C ALA A 451 17.43 -24.65 -36.94
N SER A 452 16.80 -23.89 -37.84
CA SER A 452 16.69 -24.26 -39.26
C SER A 452 17.99 -24.06 -40.04
N ALA A 453 18.77 -23.01 -39.75
CA ALA A 453 20.06 -22.75 -40.42
C ALA A 453 21.05 -23.90 -40.20
N TYR A 454 21.05 -24.49 -39.00
CA TYR A 454 21.91 -25.63 -38.66
C TYR A 454 21.51 -26.95 -39.35
N LYS A 455 20.27 -27.07 -39.85
CA LYS A 455 19.81 -28.26 -40.59
C LYS A 455 20.25 -28.25 -42.07
N ASN A 456 20.52 -27.09 -42.64
CA ASN A 456 20.93 -26.96 -44.05
C ASN A 456 22.45 -27.10 -44.25
N ASP A 457 23.25 -26.92 -43.20
CA ASP A 457 24.71 -27.11 -43.25
C ASP A 457 25.15 -28.55 -42.94
N ALA A 458 24.22 -29.46 -42.60
CA ALA A 458 24.49 -30.87 -42.28
C ALA A 458 24.23 -31.83 -43.45
N SER A 459 24.01 -31.31 -44.66
CA SER A 459 23.93 -32.08 -45.90
C SER A 459 25.11 -31.73 -46.80
N PHE A 460 26.28 -32.29 -46.49
CA PHE A 460 27.36 -32.56 -47.45
C PHE A 460 28.08 -33.84 -47.03
#